data_AF-A0AAD1S6I9-F1
#
_entry.id   AF-A0AAD1S6I9-F1
#
_cell.length_a   1.000
_cell.length_b   1.000
_cell.length_c   1.000
_cell.angle_alpha   90.00
_cell.angle_beta   90.00
_cell.angle_gamma   90.00
#
_symmetry.space_group_name_H-M   'P 1'
#
loop_
_entity.id
_entity.type
_entity.pdbx_description
1 polymer ?
#
loop_
_entity_poly.entity_id
_entity_poly.type
_entity_poly.pdbx_seq_one_letter_code
_entity_poly.pdbx_strand_id
1 'polypeptide(L)'
;MEEQKENRPLHAGHPEADDLCRRMAKHMDLNGGVKQKSRLDGQEPTLITSITSCASNFSDPVYKEIAISNGFVNRMSKDELKTKLAEYKLDTSGVKDVLRKRLKNYYKKQKLTHVVLKDSSSQDTYYDYICVIDFEATCEECNKPDYIHEIIEFPIVLVNTKTLEIEDTFQRYVRPEIKTNLSEFCITLTGITQDIVDSADTFPEVLRSVVDWMREKELGTKYKYAILTDGSWDMSKFLNMQCHISRIKYPRFAKKWINIRKCYGNFYKVPRTQTKLTTMLEKLGMNYDGRLHSGLDDSKNIARIAVRMLRDGCELRVNERLHGGLLVNVCSSLPFEGAPVAQYPCFKN
;
A
#
# COMPACT_ATOMS: atom_id res chain seq x y z
N MET A 1 -10.40 11.23 -12.60
CA MET A 1 -9.31 10.23 -12.52
C MET A 1 -9.64 9.08 -11.58
N GLU A 2 -10.39 9.27 -10.50
CA GLU A 2 -10.77 8.19 -9.59
C GLU A 2 -11.64 7.11 -10.26
N GLU A 3 -12.66 7.52 -11.03
CA GLU A 3 -13.45 6.63 -11.90
C GLU A 3 -12.62 6.02 -13.05
N GLN A 4 -11.53 6.69 -13.44
CA GLN A 4 -10.61 6.17 -14.43
C GLN A 4 -9.71 5.09 -13.80
N LYS A 5 -9.15 5.32 -12.59
CA LYS A 5 -8.43 4.36 -11.74
C LYS A 5 -9.27 3.12 -11.39
N GLU A 6 -10.58 3.18 -11.63
CA GLU A 6 -11.55 2.12 -11.36
C GLU A 6 -11.82 1.17 -12.54
N ASN A 7 -11.55 1.57 -13.78
CA ASN A 7 -11.86 0.76 -14.97
C ASN A 7 -10.85 -0.39 -15.17
N ARG A 8 -11.05 -1.47 -14.43
CA ARG A 8 -10.58 -2.80 -14.80
C ARG A 8 -11.73 -3.52 -15.53
N PRO A 9 -11.52 -4.11 -16.72
CA PRO A 9 -12.45 -5.10 -17.24
C PRO A 9 -12.55 -6.25 -16.24
N LEU A 10 -13.77 -6.74 -16.00
CA LEU A 10 -14.00 -8.03 -15.40
C LEU A 10 -13.41 -9.10 -16.34
N HIS A 11 -12.13 -9.45 -16.18
CA HIS A 11 -11.66 -10.70 -16.74
C HIS A 11 -12.13 -11.84 -15.84
N ALA A 12 -13.15 -12.53 -16.34
CA ALA A 12 -13.49 -13.89 -15.97
C ALA A 12 -12.20 -14.73 -15.91
N GLY A 13 -12.07 -15.54 -14.87
CA GLY A 13 -10.91 -16.41 -14.69
C GLY A 13 -10.67 -17.28 -15.90
N HIS A 14 -9.44 -17.27 -16.41
CA HIS A 14 -8.95 -18.31 -17.31
C HIS A 14 -8.60 -19.55 -16.45
N PRO A 15 -9.17 -20.74 -16.71
CA PRO A 15 -8.94 -21.94 -15.90
C PRO A 15 -7.55 -22.60 -16.07
N GLU A 16 -6.66 -22.05 -16.89
CA GLU A 16 -5.48 -22.80 -17.36
C GLU A 16 -4.21 -22.58 -16.52
N ALA A 17 -4.20 -21.62 -15.60
CA ALA A 17 -3.04 -21.41 -14.71
C ALA A 17 -3.01 -22.40 -13.50
N ASP A 18 -4.17 -22.94 -13.12
CA ASP A 18 -4.29 -23.87 -11.98
C ASP A 18 -4.03 -25.35 -12.36
N ASP A 19 -4.08 -25.71 -13.65
CA ASP A 19 -3.87 -27.09 -14.10
C ASP A 19 -2.38 -27.43 -14.28
N LEU A 20 -1.52 -26.44 -14.55
CA LEU A 20 -0.08 -26.66 -14.70
C LEU A 20 0.61 -26.93 -13.34
N CYS A 21 0.14 -26.29 -12.27
CA CYS A 21 0.68 -26.47 -10.92
C CYS A 21 0.24 -27.82 -10.29
N ARG A 22 -0.92 -28.37 -10.69
CA ARG A 22 -1.40 -29.68 -10.23
C ARG A 22 -0.75 -30.86 -10.95
N ARG A 23 -0.32 -30.69 -12.20
CA ARG A 23 0.35 -31.76 -12.98
C ARG A 23 1.81 -31.99 -12.59
N MET A 24 2.48 -31.02 -11.97
CA MET A 24 3.86 -31.19 -11.48
C MET A 24 3.95 -31.85 -10.09
N ALA A 25 2.84 -31.97 -9.35
CA ALA A 25 2.81 -32.52 -7.99
C ALA A 25 2.45 -34.02 -7.91
N LYS A 26 2.25 -34.72 -9.04
CA LYS A 26 1.78 -36.11 -9.08
C LYS A 26 2.79 -37.16 -9.58
N HIS A 27 4.06 -36.80 -9.78
CA HIS A 27 5.04 -37.72 -10.37
C HIS A 27 6.27 -38.07 -9.53
N MET A 28 6.22 -37.86 -8.21
CA MET A 28 7.26 -38.36 -7.30
C MET A 28 6.63 -38.96 -6.05
N ASP A 29 6.26 -40.24 -6.15
CA ASP A 29 6.34 -41.18 -5.03
C ASP A 29 6.52 -42.62 -5.54
N LEU A 30 7.78 -43.04 -5.45
CA LEU A 30 8.31 -44.35 -5.06
C LEU A 30 7.81 -45.65 -5.72
N ASN A 31 8.74 -46.28 -6.46
CA ASN A 31 8.91 -47.74 -6.43
C ASN A 31 10.42 -48.10 -6.37
N GLY A 32 10.83 -48.80 -5.30
CA GLY A 32 11.86 -49.84 -5.30
C GLY A 32 13.37 -49.53 -5.41
N GLY A 33 14.09 -49.60 -4.28
CA GLY A 33 15.10 -50.66 -4.03
C GLY A 33 16.55 -50.61 -4.57
N VAL A 34 17.49 -50.33 -3.65
CA VAL A 34 18.83 -50.94 -3.40
C VAL A 34 20.00 -50.84 -4.43
N LYS A 35 21.08 -50.12 -4.07
CA LYS A 35 22.44 -50.63 -3.70
C LYS A 35 23.53 -49.53 -3.66
N GLN A 36 24.42 -49.66 -2.68
CA GLN A 36 25.57 -48.79 -2.34
C GLN A 36 26.67 -48.74 -3.41
N LYS A 37 27.32 -47.56 -3.58
CA LYS A 37 28.79 -47.40 -3.46
C LYS A 37 29.21 -45.92 -3.37
N SER A 38 30.43 -45.74 -2.89
CA SER A 38 31.01 -44.62 -2.17
C SER A 38 31.70 -43.51 -3.00
N ARG A 39 31.71 -42.30 -2.37
CA ARG A 39 32.80 -41.29 -2.25
C ARG A 39 32.97 -40.13 -3.28
N LEU A 40 32.89 -38.92 -2.68
CA LEU A 40 33.68 -37.66 -2.84
C LEU A 40 33.52 -36.85 -4.14
N ASP A 41 33.50 -35.52 -4.14
CA ASP A 41 33.16 -34.45 -3.19
C ASP A 41 33.13 -33.15 -4.05
N GLY A 42 32.27 -32.18 -3.73
CA GLY A 42 32.18 -30.91 -4.47
C GLY A 42 30.93 -30.10 -4.09
N GLN A 43 31.00 -29.42 -2.95
CA GLN A 43 29.92 -28.67 -2.31
C GLN A 43 29.63 -27.31 -2.99
N GLU A 44 28.36 -27.05 -3.28
CA GLU A 44 27.74 -25.71 -3.12
C GLU A 44 26.71 -25.79 -1.97
N PRO A 45 26.66 -24.82 -1.04
CA PRO A 45 25.81 -24.91 0.14
C PRO A 45 24.34 -24.62 -0.21
N THR A 46 23.53 -25.66 -0.22
CA THR A 46 22.07 -25.59 -0.19
C THR A 46 21.63 -25.18 1.21
N LEU A 47 21.14 -23.95 1.36
CA LEU A 47 20.48 -23.46 2.58
C LEU A 47 19.08 -24.09 2.67
N ILE A 48 19.01 -25.37 3.03
CA ILE A 48 17.77 -25.98 3.54
C ILE A 48 17.65 -25.53 4.99
N THR A 49 17.09 -24.33 5.20
CA THR A 49 16.57 -23.97 6.53
C THR A 49 15.10 -24.33 6.55
N SER A 50 14.75 -25.22 7.48
CA SER A 50 13.41 -25.70 7.77
C SER A 50 12.39 -24.57 7.76
N ILE A 51 11.41 -24.66 6.86
CA ILE A 51 10.17 -23.87 6.93
C ILE A 51 9.37 -24.45 8.11
N THR A 52 9.72 -24.02 9.31
CA THR A 52 8.82 -24.14 10.45
C THR A 52 7.73 -23.11 10.22
N SER A 53 6.50 -23.58 9.98
CA SER A 53 5.33 -22.74 9.88
C SER A 53 5.28 -21.83 11.11
N CYS A 54 5.29 -20.52 10.88
CA CYS A 54 5.04 -19.54 11.94
C CYS A 54 3.53 -19.59 12.26
N ALA A 55 3.14 -20.66 12.96
CA ALA A 55 1.82 -20.79 13.55
C ALA A 55 1.76 -19.77 14.69
N SER A 56 1.09 -18.65 14.45
CA SER A 56 0.68 -17.73 15.50
C SER A 56 -0.08 -18.52 16.57
N ASN A 57 0.51 -18.66 17.76
CA ASN A 57 -0.04 -19.43 18.88
C ASN A 57 -1.29 -18.73 19.44
N PHE A 58 -2.44 -18.90 18.78
CA PHE A 58 -3.78 -18.48 19.27
C PHE A 58 -4.30 -19.36 20.42
N SER A 59 -3.45 -20.23 20.95
CA SER A 59 -3.73 -21.19 22.03
C SER A 59 -3.91 -20.51 23.39
N ASP A 60 -3.48 -19.26 23.53
CA ASP A 60 -3.53 -18.51 24.79
C ASP A 60 -5.01 -18.22 25.20
N PRO A 61 -5.40 -18.47 26.48
CA PRO A 61 -6.73 -18.17 26.99
C PRO A 61 -7.22 -16.74 26.72
N VAL A 62 -6.32 -15.75 26.63
CA VAL A 62 -6.65 -14.35 26.34
C VAL A 62 -7.44 -14.22 25.03
N TYR A 63 -7.18 -15.07 24.04
CA TYR A 63 -7.88 -15.03 22.75
C TYR A 63 -9.34 -15.47 22.85
N LYS A 64 -9.66 -16.39 23.77
CA LYS A 64 -11.05 -16.76 24.06
C LYS A 64 -11.80 -15.58 24.64
N GLU A 65 -11.18 -14.84 25.55
CA GLU A 65 -11.81 -13.66 26.11
C GLU A 65 -11.97 -12.52 25.08
N ILE A 66 -10.99 -12.33 24.20
CA ILE A 66 -11.09 -11.38 23.08
C ILE A 66 -12.27 -11.77 22.18
N ALA A 67 -12.45 -13.06 21.89
CA ALA A 67 -13.58 -13.54 21.10
C ALA A 67 -14.94 -13.24 21.77
N ILE A 68 -15.04 -13.44 23.09
CA ILE A 68 -16.24 -13.09 23.87
C ILE A 68 -16.50 -11.58 23.81
N SER A 69 -15.49 -10.73 24.06
CA SER A 69 -15.60 -9.27 23.94
C SER A 69 -16.02 -8.84 22.54
N ASN A 70 -15.47 -9.45 21.49
CA ASN A 70 -15.87 -9.21 20.10
C ASN A 70 -17.34 -9.55 19.85
N GLY A 71 -17.85 -10.63 20.45
CA GLY A 71 -19.25 -11.03 20.39
C GLY A 71 -20.18 -9.99 21.02
N PHE A 72 -19.81 -9.44 22.18
CA PHE A 72 -20.57 -8.33 22.80
C PHE A 72 -20.59 -7.10 21.90
N VAL A 73 -19.42 -6.66 21.42
CA VAL A 73 -19.30 -5.48 20.54
C VAL A 73 -20.08 -5.64 19.23
N ASN A 74 -20.22 -6.87 18.70
CA ASN A 74 -21.05 -7.14 17.53
C ASN A 74 -22.53 -6.83 17.73
N ARG A 75 -23.06 -7.04 18.94
CA ARG A 75 -24.48 -6.87 19.28
C ARG A 75 -24.86 -5.43 19.61
N MET A 76 -23.87 -4.55 19.82
CA MET A 76 -24.13 -3.15 20.20
C MET A 76 -24.79 -2.34 19.07
N SER A 77 -25.67 -1.41 19.47
CA SER A 77 -26.22 -0.36 18.62
C SER A 77 -25.15 0.68 18.27
N LYS A 78 -25.44 1.58 17.32
CA LYS A 78 -24.49 2.65 16.95
C LYS A 78 -24.27 3.61 18.13
N ASP A 79 -25.30 3.91 18.88
CA ASP A 79 -25.24 4.85 20.01
C ASP A 79 -24.51 4.23 21.20
N GLU A 80 -24.75 2.95 21.49
CA GLU A 80 -23.99 2.22 22.51
C GLU A 80 -22.49 2.17 22.20
N LEU A 81 -22.13 1.96 20.92
CA LEU A 81 -20.74 2.01 20.47
C LEU A 81 -20.13 3.40 20.69
N LYS A 82 -20.85 4.46 20.32
CA LYS A 82 -20.39 5.85 20.53
C LYS A 82 -20.19 6.15 22.01
N THR A 83 -21.16 5.79 22.86
CA THR A 83 -21.06 5.98 24.31
C THR A 83 -19.83 5.27 24.87
N LYS A 84 -19.61 4.00 24.51
CA LYS A 84 -18.41 3.26 24.96
C LYS A 84 -17.10 3.84 24.45
N LEU A 85 -17.06 4.28 23.19
CA LEU A 85 -15.86 4.93 22.66
C LEU A 85 -15.56 6.25 23.40
N ALA A 86 -16.60 7.05 23.67
CA ALA A 86 -16.48 8.30 24.43
C ALA A 86 -15.98 8.06 25.87
N GLU A 87 -16.46 7.02 26.55
CA GLU A 87 -15.97 6.63 27.88
C GLU A 87 -14.44 6.40 27.90
N TYR A 88 -13.90 5.82 26.82
CA TYR A 88 -12.46 5.58 26.67
C TYR A 88 -11.69 6.73 26.00
N LYS A 89 -12.32 7.90 25.81
CA LYS A 89 -11.75 9.06 25.12
C LYS A 89 -11.24 8.72 23.71
N LEU A 90 -11.87 7.75 23.06
CA LEU A 90 -11.61 7.42 21.67
C LEU A 90 -12.50 8.26 20.77
N ASP A 91 -12.04 8.47 19.54
CA ASP A 91 -12.85 9.10 18.51
C ASP A 91 -14.22 8.40 18.39
N THR A 92 -15.28 9.16 18.11
CA THR A 92 -16.66 8.67 17.96
C THR A 92 -17.25 8.92 16.57
N SER A 93 -16.45 9.37 15.61
CA SER A 93 -16.87 9.65 14.25
C SER A 93 -16.91 8.39 13.38
N GLY A 94 -17.74 8.45 12.33
CA GLY A 94 -17.86 7.42 11.31
C GLY A 94 -19.09 6.52 11.45
N VAL A 95 -19.15 5.54 10.54
CA VAL A 95 -20.25 4.57 10.47
C VAL A 95 -20.12 3.44 11.48
N LYS A 96 -21.21 2.69 11.70
CA LYS A 96 -21.29 1.62 12.71
C LYS A 96 -20.12 0.62 12.62
N ASP A 97 -19.73 0.22 11.42
CA ASP A 97 -18.66 -0.76 11.22
C ASP A 97 -17.28 -0.23 11.63
N VAL A 98 -17.01 1.06 11.39
CA VAL A 98 -15.79 1.75 11.83
C VAL A 98 -15.74 1.79 13.36
N LEU A 99 -16.82 2.27 14.00
CA LEU A 99 -16.91 2.34 15.47
C LEU A 99 -16.73 0.96 16.11
N ARG A 100 -17.38 -0.07 15.52
CA ARG A 100 -17.25 -1.46 15.97
C ARG A 100 -15.81 -1.94 15.88
N LYS A 101 -15.14 -1.69 14.75
CA LYS A 101 -13.76 -2.11 14.52
C LYS A 101 -12.78 -1.45 15.50
N ARG A 102 -12.95 -0.15 15.72
CA ARG A 102 -12.19 0.65 16.68
C ARG A 102 -12.29 0.10 18.11
N LEU A 103 -13.52 -0.13 18.59
CA LEU A 103 -13.74 -0.63 19.94
C LEU A 103 -13.19 -2.05 20.14
N LYS A 104 -13.36 -2.95 19.15
CA LYS A 104 -12.76 -4.29 19.20
C LYS A 104 -11.25 -4.25 19.29
N ASN A 105 -10.61 -3.41 18.49
CA ASN A 105 -9.16 -3.29 18.48
C ASN A 105 -8.63 -2.65 19.77
N TYR A 106 -9.35 -1.69 20.35
CA TYR A 106 -9.03 -1.15 21.67
C TYR A 106 -9.02 -2.25 22.73
N TYR A 107 -10.09 -3.05 22.84
CA TYR A 107 -10.14 -4.16 23.79
C TYR A 107 -9.06 -5.21 23.53
N LYS A 108 -8.82 -5.55 22.25
CA LYS A 108 -7.73 -6.45 21.88
C LYS A 108 -6.38 -5.93 22.39
N LYS A 109 -6.09 -4.64 22.19
CA LYS A 109 -4.85 -4.00 22.63
C LYS A 109 -4.70 -4.07 24.15
N GLN A 110 -5.72 -3.67 24.89
CA GLN A 110 -5.72 -3.71 26.37
C GLN A 110 -5.43 -5.11 26.91
N LYS A 111 -6.05 -6.15 26.33
CA LYS A 111 -5.86 -7.54 26.78
C LYS A 111 -4.48 -8.11 26.41
N LEU A 112 -3.95 -7.75 25.25
CA LEU A 112 -2.65 -8.25 24.79
C LEU A 112 -1.45 -7.51 25.38
N THR A 113 -1.63 -6.30 25.93
CA THR A 113 -0.54 -5.54 26.58
C THR A 113 0.18 -6.36 27.67
N HIS A 114 -0.54 -7.24 28.37
CA HIS A 114 0.05 -8.12 29.39
C HIS A 114 0.79 -9.34 28.84
N VAL A 115 0.52 -9.75 27.59
CA VAL A 115 1.11 -10.94 26.95
C VAL A 115 2.36 -10.60 26.14
N VAL A 116 2.38 -9.44 25.49
CA VAL A 116 3.48 -8.98 24.62
C VAL A 116 4.79 -8.74 25.39
N LEU A 117 4.74 -8.55 26.71
CA LEU A 117 5.95 -8.42 27.55
C LEU A 117 6.77 -9.72 27.67
N LYS A 118 6.25 -10.87 27.21
CA LYS A 118 6.94 -12.18 27.31
C LYS A 118 7.70 -12.64 26.07
N ASP A 119 7.45 -12.08 24.88
CA ASP A 119 8.10 -12.48 23.62
C ASP A 119 8.76 -11.27 22.95
N SER A 120 9.99 -10.95 23.35
CA SER A 120 10.79 -9.84 22.80
C SER A 120 11.93 -10.33 21.90
N SER A 121 11.70 -11.40 21.13
CA SER A 121 12.74 -12.02 20.28
C SER A 121 12.48 -11.94 18.77
N SER A 122 11.52 -11.16 18.27
CA SER A 122 11.30 -11.00 16.83
C SER A 122 11.64 -9.58 16.34
N GLN A 123 12.64 -9.50 15.45
CA GLN A 123 13.10 -8.28 14.76
C GLN A 123 12.13 -7.78 13.67
N ASP A 124 10.83 -8.08 13.76
CA ASP A 124 9.84 -7.61 12.78
C ASP A 124 9.33 -6.20 13.13
N THR A 125 10.22 -5.22 13.06
CA THR A 125 9.91 -3.83 13.41
C THR A 125 8.98 -3.19 12.38
N TYR A 126 7.99 -2.42 12.83
CA TYR A 126 7.11 -1.67 11.95
C TYR A 126 7.88 -0.60 11.17
N TYR A 127 7.28 -0.03 10.12
CA TYR A 127 7.84 1.13 9.42
C TYR A 127 7.95 2.32 10.35
N ASP A 128 9.05 3.06 10.31
CA ASP A 128 9.17 4.38 10.96
C ASP A 128 8.38 5.44 10.17
N TYR A 129 8.40 5.35 8.84
CA TYR A 129 7.71 6.28 7.94
C TYR A 129 6.86 5.60 6.88
N ILE A 130 5.80 6.29 6.46
CA ILE A 130 5.03 5.97 5.26
C ILE A 130 5.12 7.16 4.30
N CYS A 131 5.51 6.90 3.06
CA CYS A 131 5.53 7.88 1.97
C CYS A 131 4.28 7.72 1.13
N VAL A 132 3.34 8.65 1.26
CA VAL A 132 2.09 8.64 0.49
C VAL A 132 2.30 9.38 -0.82
N ILE A 133 1.95 8.72 -1.94
CA ILE A 133 2.11 9.24 -3.29
C ILE A 133 0.78 9.10 -4.03
N ASP A 134 0.35 10.17 -4.70
CA ASP A 134 -0.79 10.16 -5.61
C ASP A 134 -0.46 11.01 -6.85
N PHE A 135 -0.22 10.36 -7.98
CA PHE A 135 0.19 11.07 -9.19
C PHE A 135 -1.03 11.68 -9.88
N GLU A 136 -0.86 12.91 -10.37
CA GLU A 136 -1.69 13.42 -11.46
C GLU A 136 -1.01 13.14 -12.79
N ALA A 137 -1.80 12.82 -13.82
CA ALA A 137 -1.32 12.49 -15.14
C ALA A 137 -2.17 13.15 -16.22
N THR A 138 -1.60 13.33 -17.41
CA THR A 138 -2.34 13.78 -18.60
C THR A 138 -3.54 12.87 -18.85
N CYS A 139 -4.67 13.46 -19.23
CA CYS A 139 -5.89 12.73 -19.55
C CYS A 139 -6.75 13.47 -20.58
N GLU A 140 -7.69 12.76 -21.19
CA GLU A 140 -8.76 13.30 -22.05
C GLU A 140 -10.12 12.84 -21.49
N GLU A 141 -11.19 13.56 -21.84
CA GLU A 141 -12.57 13.27 -21.39
C GLU A 141 -12.99 11.85 -21.80
N CYS A 142 -12.81 11.53 -23.09
CA CYS A 142 -12.96 10.18 -23.61
C CYS A 142 -11.66 9.41 -23.36
N ASN A 143 -11.53 8.82 -22.17
CA ASN A 143 -10.35 8.07 -21.75
C ASN A 143 -10.20 6.74 -22.52
N LYS A 144 -9.73 6.81 -23.76
CA LYS A 144 -9.51 5.64 -24.60
C LYS A 144 -8.49 4.70 -23.94
N PRO A 145 -8.65 3.37 -24.04
CA PRO A 145 -7.75 2.42 -23.39
C PRO A 145 -6.27 2.55 -23.78
N ASP A 146 -6.00 3.07 -24.97
CA ASP A 146 -4.68 3.28 -25.57
C ASP A 146 -4.10 4.68 -25.30
N TYR A 147 -4.78 5.51 -24.49
CA TYR A 147 -4.25 6.82 -24.13
C TYR A 147 -2.92 6.70 -23.38
N ILE A 148 -1.90 7.38 -23.91
CA ILE A 148 -0.56 7.43 -23.32
C ILE A 148 -0.56 8.53 -22.26
N HIS A 149 -0.66 8.10 -20.99
CA HIS A 149 -0.58 9.00 -19.84
C HIS A 149 0.88 9.36 -19.52
N GLU A 150 1.11 10.64 -19.25
CA GLU A 150 2.36 11.19 -18.71
C GLU A 150 2.08 11.80 -17.34
N ILE A 151 2.96 11.57 -16.36
CA ILE A 151 2.84 12.18 -15.03
C ILE A 151 3.07 13.68 -15.18
N ILE A 152 2.20 14.49 -14.56
CA ILE A 152 2.27 15.96 -14.55
C ILE A 152 2.34 16.55 -13.14
N GLU A 153 2.11 15.75 -12.10
CA GLU A 153 2.36 16.11 -10.70
C GLU A 153 2.97 14.91 -9.96
N PHE A 154 4.05 15.15 -9.21
CA PHE A 154 4.71 14.18 -8.35
C PHE A 154 4.72 14.69 -6.89
N PRO A 155 3.67 14.40 -6.12
CA PRO A 155 3.61 14.72 -4.70
C PRO A 155 4.11 13.55 -3.83
N ILE A 156 4.67 13.87 -2.67
CA ILE A 156 4.98 12.91 -1.60
C ILE A 156 4.60 13.53 -0.26
N VAL A 157 3.83 12.81 0.56
CA VAL A 157 3.54 13.18 1.95
C VAL A 157 4.21 12.18 2.90
N LEU A 158 5.04 12.68 3.82
CA LEU A 158 5.79 11.87 4.77
C LEU A 158 5.03 11.77 6.10
N VAL A 159 4.59 10.56 6.45
CA VAL A 159 3.90 10.29 7.72
C VAL A 159 4.85 9.56 8.65
N ASN A 160 5.09 10.10 9.84
CA ASN A 160 5.79 9.40 10.92
C ASN A 160 4.79 8.49 11.65
N THR A 161 5.08 7.19 11.69
CA THR A 161 4.15 6.19 12.26
C THR A 161 4.13 6.16 13.78
N LYS A 162 5.14 6.75 14.44
CA LYS A 162 5.26 6.83 15.90
C LYS A 162 4.50 8.03 16.44
N THR A 163 4.68 9.20 15.83
CA THR A 163 3.97 10.44 16.22
C THR A 163 2.56 10.49 15.62
N LEU A 164 2.33 9.79 14.50
CA LEU A 164 1.10 9.81 13.72
C LEU A 164 0.78 11.21 13.16
N GLU A 165 1.84 11.90 12.76
CA GLU A 165 1.80 13.24 12.18
C GLU A 165 2.42 13.23 10.77
N ILE A 166 2.00 14.20 9.95
CA ILE A 166 2.66 14.52 8.68
C ILE A 166 3.86 15.40 9.02
N GLU A 167 5.07 14.90 8.74
CA GLU A 167 6.30 15.63 9.09
C GLU A 167 6.83 16.48 7.95
N ASP A 168 6.60 16.08 6.71
CA ASP A 168 7.05 16.83 5.55
C ASP A 168 6.19 16.53 4.32
N THR A 169 6.25 17.43 3.35
CA THR A 169 5.59 17.29 2.05
C THR A 169 6.53 17.74 0.93
N PHE A 170 6.56 16.99 -0.15
CA PHE A 170 7.25 17.32 -1.38
C PHE A 170 6.22 17.43 -2.50
N GLN A 171 6.38 18.42 -3.38
CA GLN A 171 5.54 18.58 -4.56
C GLN A 171 6.37 19.16 -5.71
N ARG A 172 6.31 18.50 -6.87
CA ARG A 172 6.84 19.03 -8.13
C ARG A 172 5.86 18.73 -9.25
N TYR A 173 5.67 19.69 -10.13
CA TYR A 173 5.03 19.46 -11.42
C TYR A 173 6.05 18.86 -12.38
N VAL A 174 5.55 18.18 -13.41
CA VAL A 174 6.36 17.49 -14.41
C VAL A 174 5.91 17.95 -15.79
N ARG A 175 6.85 18.32 -16.65
CA ARG A 175 6.57 18.66 -18.04
C ARG A 175 6.38 17.38 -18.88
N PRO A 176 5.21 17.15 -19.49
CA PRO A 176 5.02 16.05 -20.43
C PRO A 176 5.77 16.32 -21.75
N GLU A 177 6.26 15.28 -22.41
CA GLU A 177 7.09 15.38 -23.63
C GLU A 177 6.42 14.75 -24.87
N ILE A 178 5.44 13.85 -24.71
CA ILE A 178 4.68 13.27 -25.82
C ILE A 178 3.46 14.14 -26.15
N LYS A 179 2.61 14.39 -25.16
CA LYS A 179 1.42 15.24 -25.27
C LYS A 179 1.62 16.49 -24.41
N THR A 180 2.40 17.42 -24.93
CA THR A 180 2.83 18.64 -24.22
C THR A 180 1.67 19.55 -23.85
N ASN A 181 0.63 19.61 -24.69
CA ASN A 181 -0.56 20.42 -24.45
C ASN A 181 -1.59 19.63 -23.64
N LEU A 182 -1.94 20.12 -22.46
CA LEU A 182 -2.98 19.56 -21.63
C LEU A 182 -4.35 19.75 -22.30
N SER A 183 -5.22 18.75 -22.17
CA SER A 183 -6.61 18.90 -22.60
C SER A 183 -7.36 19.81 -21.62
N GLU A 184 -8.41 20.49 -22.11
CA GLU A 184 -9.28 21.30 -21.26
C GLU A 184 -9.89 20.49 -20.10
N PHE A 185 -10.24 19.22 -20.38
CA PHE A 185 -10.70 18.27 -19.37
C PHE A 185 -9.64 18.04 -18.29
N CYS A 186 -8.38 17.84 -18.67
CA CYS A 186 -7.28 17.63 -17.73
C CYS A 186 -7.03 18.84 -16.84
N ILE A 187 -7.03 20.05 -17.44
CA ILE A 187 -6.87 21.32 -16.70
C ILE A 187 -8.03 21.50 -15.72
N THR A 188 -9.27 21.33 -16.17
CA THR A 188 -10.45 21.46 -15.32
C THR A 188 -10.44 20.44 -14.18
N LEU A 189 -10.09 19.19 -14.48
CA LEU A 189 -10.07 18.11 -13.51
C LEU A 189 -8.98 18.34 -12.46
N THR A 190 -7.73 18.52 -12.88
CA THR A 190 -6.56 18.54 -11.98
C THR A 190 -6.27 19.94 -11.40
N GLY A 191 -6.74 20.99 -12.06
CA GLY A 191 -6.41 22.38 -11.73
C GLY A 191 -5.00 22.80 -12.15
N ILE A 192 -4.25 21.92 -12.81
CA ILE A 192 -2.91 22.19 -13.31
C ILE A 192 -3.05 22.91 -14.66
N THR A 193 -2.51 24.12 -14.75
CA THR A 193 -2.56 24.94 -15.98
C THR A 193 -1.42 24.58 -16.92
N GLN A 194 -1.55 24.97 -18.20
CA GLN A 194 -0.51 24.78 -19.20
C GLN A 194 0.80 25.47 -18.79
N ASP A 195 0.73 26.71 -18.29
CA ASP A 195 1.92 27.48 -17.85
C ASP A 195 2.70 26.76 -16.74
N ILE A 196 2.02 26.03 -15.86
CA ILE A 196 2.64 25.25 -14.79
C ILE A 196 3.47 24.10 -15.38
N VAL A 197 2.90 23.32 -16.31
CA VAL A 197 3.64 22.20 -16.92
C VAL A 197 4.71 22.65 -17.89
N ASP A 198 4.52 23.78 -18.58
CA ASP A 198 5.54 24.34 -19.48
C ASP A 198 6.80 24.76 -18.71
N SER A 199 6.60 25.34 -17.53
CA SER A 199 7.67 25.80 -16.63
C SER A 199 8.28 24.68 -15.78
N ALA A 200 7.71 23.47 -15.81
CA ALA A 200 8.16 22.34 -14.99
C ALA A 200 9.39 21.63 -15.55
N ASP A 201 10.08 20.89 -14.69
CA ASP A 201 11.19 20.03 -15.10
C ASP A 201 10.68 18.75 -15.77
N THR A 202 11.55 18.06 -16.53
CA THR A 202 11.21 16.75 -17.11
C THR A 202 11.08 15.67 -16.01
N PHE A 203 10.38 14.58 -16.31
CA PHE A 203 10.21 13.49 -15.32
C PHE A 203 11.55 12.95 -14.75
N PRO A 204 12.61 12.72 -15.54
CA PRO A 204 13.92 12.31 -14.99
C PRO A 204 14.50 13.29 -13.97
N GLU A 205 14.32 14.59 -14.18
CA GLU A 205 14.81 15.67 -13.29
C GLU A 205 14.00 15.71 -12.00
N VAL A 206 12.68 15.62 -12.09
CA VAL A 206 11.80 15.54 -10.93
C VAL A 206 12.08 14.28 -10.12
N LEU A 207 12.28 13.13 -10.77
CA LEU A 207 12.65 11.89 -10.08
C LEU A 207 14.02 11.98 -9.39
N ARG A 208 14.99 12.72 -9.94
CA ARG A 208 16.24 13.03 -9.21
C ARG A 208 15.96 13.83 -7.95
N SER A 209 15.16 14.89 -8.05
CA SER A 209 14.75 15.72 -6.91
C SER A 209 14.03 14.92 -5.82
N VAL A 210 13.17 13.96 -6.21
CA VAL A 210 12.53 13.02 -5.29
C VAL A 210 13.56 12.17 -4.56
N VAL A 211 14.54 11.60 -5.28
CA VAL A 211 15.59 10.78 -4.67
C VAL A 211 16.44 11.59 -3.69
N ASP A 212 16.78 12.84 -4.03
CA ASP A 212 17.51 13.75 -3.15
C ASP A 212 16.74 14.03 -1.88
N TRP A 213 15.46 14.42 -2.00
CA TRP A 213 14.60 14.67 -0.85
C TRP A 213 14.45 13.42 0.04
N MET A 214 14.24 12.23 -0.54
CA MET A 214 14.13 10.99 0.24
C MET A 214 15.43 10.62 0.99
N ARG A 215 16.59 10.94 0.40
CA ARG A 215 17.90 10.72 1.02
C ARG A 215 18.17 11.70 2.16
N GLU A 216 17.77 12.96 1.99
CA GLU A 216 17.83 13.96 3.06
C GLU A 216 17.07 13.50 4.31
N LYS A 217 15.94 12.79 4.13
CA LYS A 217 15.16 12.22 5.22
C LYS A 217 15.67 10.85 5.72
N GLU A 218 16.83 10.39 5.24
CA GLU A 218 17.48 9.13 5.64
C GLU A 218 16.59 7.87 5.46
N LEU A 219 15.71 7.87 4.45
CA LEU A 219 14.76 6.79 4.17
C LEU A 219 15.46 5.57 3.56
N GLY A 220 15.29 4.41 4.19
CA GLY A 220 15.90 3.15 3.80
C GLY A 220 17.34 2.96 4.30
N THR A 221 17.95 3.99 4.89
CA THR A 221 19.25 3.90 5.57
C THR A 221 19.05 3.86 7.08
N LYS A 222 18.60 4.96 7.68
CA LYS A 222 18.35 5.08 9.12
C LYS A 222 16.93 4.67 9.48
N TYR A 223 15.97 5.04 8.63
CA TYR A 223 14.55 4.82 8.90
C TYR A 223 13.95 3.81 7.93
N LYS A 224 13.22 2.85 8.49
CA LYS A 224 12.46 1.88 7.71
C LYS A 224 11.21 2.56 7.17
N TYR A 225 10.93 2.43 5.87
CA TYR A 225 9.76 3.08 5.28
C TYR A 225 9.02 2.20 4.28
N ALA A 226 7.81 2.61 3.92
CA ALA A 226 7.03 2.02 2.84
C ALA A 226 6.34 3.10 1.99
N ILE A 227 6.16 2.83 0.71
CA ILE A 227 5.29 3.64 -0.17
C ILE A 227 3.84 3.22 0.04
N LEU A 228 2.93 4.19 0.04
CA LEU A 228 1.49 4.00 0.09
C LEU A 228 0.81 4.80 -1.02
N THR A 229 -0.19 4.20 -1.67
CA THR A 229 -0.96 4.81 -2.77
C THR A 229 -2.46 4.51 -2.64
N ASP A 230 -3.29 5.37 -3.23
CA ASP A 230 -4.73 5.16 -3.33
C ASP A 230 -5.11 4.26 -4.52
N GLY A 231 -4.91 2.96 -4.33
CA GLY A 231 -5.08 1.97 -5.39
C GLY A 231 -3.75 1.55 -5.99
N SER A 232 -3.80 0.83 -7.11
CA SER A 232 -2.61 0.22 -7.72
C SER A 232 -2.03 1.03 -8.88
N TRP A 233 -2.80 1.98 -9.42
CA TRP A 233 -2.52 2.60 -10.72
C TRP A 233 -1.29 3.49 -10.71
N ASP A 234 -1.05 4.23 -9.61
CA ASP A 234 0.11 5.11 -9.49
C ASP A 234 1.41 4.39 -9.79
N MET A 235 1.62 3.24 -9.14
CA MET A 235 2.85 2.46 -9.31
C MET A 235 2.80 1.51 -10.50
N SER A 236 1.66 0.84 -10.74
CA SER A 236 1.58 -0.21 -11.78
C SER A 236 1.30 0.32 -13.19
N LYS A 237 0.68 1.50 -13.31
CA LYS A 237 0.29 2.11 -14.58
C LYS A 237 1.07 3.40 -14.83
N PHE A 238 0.89 4.44 -14.02
CA PHE A 238 1.46 5.76 -14.32
C PHE A 238 2.98 5.79 -14.24
N LEU A 239 3.57 5.42 -13.10
CA LEU A 239 5.03 5.35 -12.97
C LEU A 239 5.65 4.35 -13.94
N ASN A 240 4.96 3.22 -14.17
CA ASN A 240 5.42 2.21 -15.11
C ASN A 240 5.48 2.77 -16.54
N MET A 241 4.39 3.39 -17.02
CA MET A 241 4.32 4.02 -18.34
C MET A 241 5.35 5.14 -18.47
N GLN A 242 5.42 6.04 -17.47
CA GLN A 242 6.35 7.16 -17.47
C GLN A 242 7.80 6.70 -17.55
N CYS A 243 8.18 5.63 -16.84
CA CYS A 243 9.52 5.06 -16.95
C CYS A 243 9.81 4.51 -18.36
N HIS A 244 8.80 3.99 -19.08
CA HIS A 244 8.97 3.57 -20.47
C HIS A 244 9.17 4.77 -21.41
N ILE A 245 8.34 5.81 -21.26
CA ILE A 245 8.42 7.06 -22.03
C ILE A 245 9.80 7.71 -21.86
N SER A 246 10.22 7.92 -20.62
CA SER A 246 11.50 8.57 -20.29
C SER A 246 12.71 7.65 -20.41
N ARG A 247 12.55 6.42 -20.93
CA ARG A 247 13.62 5.41 -21.07
C ARG A 247 14.39 5.15 -19.78
N ILE A 248 13.72 5.12 -18.64
CA ILE A 248 14.29 4.86 -17.32
C ILE A 248 13.95 3.44 -16.85
N LYS A 249 14.89 2.78 -16.17
CA LYS A 249 14.63 1.54 -15.45
C LYS A 249 13.71 1.83 -14.26
N TYR A 250 12.66 1.04 -14.11
CA TYR A 250 11.69 1.19 -13.02
C TYR A 250 12.38 1.22 -11.64
N PRO A 251 12.21 2.28 -10.83
CA PRO A 251 12.91 2.44 -9.56
C PRO A 251 12.66 1.29 -8.59
N ARG A 252 13.74 0.71 -8.03
CA ARG A 252 13.62 -0.45 -7.13
C ARG A 252 12.79 -0.17 -5.89
N PHE A 253 12.90 1.04 -5.35
CA PHE A 253 12.19 1.45 -4.13
C PHE A 253 10.66 1.52 -4.32
N ALA A 254 10.18 1.71 -5.56
CA ALA A 254 8.75 1.78 -5.90
C ALA A 254 8.13 0.44 -6.30
N LYS A 255 8.90 -0.67 -6.29
CA LYS A 255 8.40 -1.98 -6.77
C LYS A 255 7.40 -2.65 -5.83
N LYS A 256 7.28 -2.18 -4.59
CA LYS A 256 6.42 -2.72 -3.53
C LYS A 256 5.73 -1.55 -2.84
N TRP A 257 4.43 -1.63 -2.62
CA TRP A 257 3.68 -0.56 -1.97
C TRP A 257 2.48 -1.08 -1.18
N ILE A 258 1.95 -0.19 -0.35
CA ILE A 258 0.71 -0.34 0.38
C ILE A 258 -0.40 0.25 -0.47
N ASN A 259 -1.30 -0.58 -0.98
CA ASN A 259 -2.56 -0.12 -1.54
C ASN A 259 -3.56 0.08 -0.40
N ILE A 260 -3.84 1.33 -0.06
CA ILE A 260 -4.69 1.66 1.10
C ILE A 260 -6.14 1.23 0.89
N ARG A 261 -6.67 1.23 -0.35
CA ARG A 261 -8.03 0.74 -0.64
C ARG A 261 -8.21 -0.71 -0.20
N LYS A 262 -7.21 -1.56 -0.47
CA LYS A 262 -7.19 -2.97 -0.03
C LYS A 262 -7.11 -3.08 1.48
N CYS A 263 -6.23 -2.31 2.11
CA CYS A 263 -6.12 -2.27 3.57
C CYS A 263 -7.44 -1.84 4.22
N TYR A 264 -8.06 -0.77 3.72
CA TYR A 264 -9.31 -0.20 4.22
C TYR A 264 -10.46 -1.20 4.12
N GLY A 265 -10.67 -1.77 2.93
CA GLY A 265 -11.71 -2.78 2.69
C GLY A 265 -11.55 -3.99 3.61
N ASN A 266 -10.32 -4.51 3.74
CA ASN A 266 -10.03 -5.66 4.60
C ASN A 266 -10.19 -5.36 6.08
N PHE A 267 -9.82 -4.16 6.52
CA PHE A 267 -9.81 -3.79 7.94
C PHE A 267 -11.21 -3.44 8.46
N TYR A 268 -11.93 -2.58 7.74
CA TYR A 268 -13.29 -2.16 8.10
C TYR A 268 -14.40 -3.07 7.54
N LYS A 269 -14.04 -4.09 6.75
CA LYS A 269 -14.95 -5.10 6.18
C LYS A 269 -15.99 -4.50 5.22
N VAL A 270 -15.51 -3.64 4.32
CA VAL A 270 -16.34 -3.01 3.29
C VAL A 270 -15.95 -3.50 1.89
N PRO A 271 -16.89 -3.56 0.93
CA PRO A 271 -16.59 -3.95 -0.45
C PRO A 271 -15.74 -2.88 -1.15
N ARG A 272 -15.06 -3.27 -2.23
CA ARG A 272 -14.22 -2.38 -3.05
C ARG A 272 -14.96 -1.12 -3.54
N THR A 273 -16.26 -1.22 -3.81
CA THR A 273 -17.09 -0.09 -4.23
C THR A 273 -17.18 1.03 -3.18
N GLN A 274 -16.84 0.75 -1.91
CA GLN A 274 -16.80 1.73 -0.82
C GLN A 274 -15.37 2.14 -0.44
N THR A 275 -14.41 1.97 -1.35
CA THR A 275 -12.99 2.31 -1.12
C THR A 275 -12.50 3.46 -1.99
N LYS A 276 -13.43 4.30 -2.49
CA LYS A 276 -13.09 5.61 -3.08
C LYS A 276 -12.59 6.55 -1.97
N LEU A 277 -11.64 7.43 -2.26
CA LEU A 277 -11.04 8.39 -1.34
C LEU A 277 -12.10 9.17 -0.57
N THR A 278 -13.01 9.83 -1.29
CA THR A 278 -14.11 10.61 -0.69
C THR A 278 -15.03 9.75 0.16
N THR A 279 -15.37 8.54 -0.30
CA THR A 279 -16.17 7.58 0.48
C THR A 279 -15.45 7.11 1.73
N MET A 280 -14.15 6.83 1.67
CA MET A 280 -13.36 6.42 2.84
C MET A 280 -13.35 7.52 3.90
N LEU A 281 -13.13 8.78 3.51
CA LEU A 281 -13.21 9.93 4.41
C LEU A 281 -14.60 10.04 5.05
N GLU A 282 -15.66 10.02 4.24
CA GLU A 282 -17.05 10.13 4.71
C GLU A 282 -17.39 9.03 5.72
N LYS A 283 -17.04 7.78 5.42
CA LYS A 283 -17.30 6.63 6.32
C LYS A 283 -16.52 6.70 7.62
N LEU A 284 -15.35 7.35 7.61
CA LEU A 284 -14.58 7.67 8.82
C LEU A 284 -15.09 8.92 9.54
N GLY A 285 -16.07 9.65 8.97
CA GLY A 285 -16.59 10.89 9.52
C GLY A 285 -15.63 12.07 9.38
N MET A 286 -14.82 12.08 8.33
CA MET A 286 -13.91 13.16 7.97
C MET A 286 -14.40 13.84 6.69
N ASN A 287 -14.11 15.14 6.56
CA ASN A 287 -14.33 15.88 5.32
C ASN A 287 -13.05 15.84 4.46
N TYR A 288 -13.21 16.05 3.16
CA TYR A 288 -12.08 16.29 2.28
C TYR A 288 -11.51 17.70 2.53
N ASP A 289 -10.18 17.79 2.65
CA ASP A 289 -9.48 19.06 2.87
C ASP A 289 -8.67 19.42 1.61
N GLY A 290 -8.89 20.60 1.02
CA GLY A 290 -8.18 21.07 -0.18
C GLY A 290 -8.95 20.88 -1.48
N ARG A 291 -8.25 20.79 -2.61
CA ARG A 291 -8.83 20.62 -3.94
C ARG A 291 -8.74 19.16 -4.41
N LEU A 292 -9.90 18.55 -4.68
CA LEU A 292 -9.96 17.20 -5.26
C LEU A 292 -9.19 17.16 -6.59
N HIS A 293 -8.39 16.10 -6.82
CA HIS A 293 -7.52 15.95 -7.99
C HIS A 293 -6.37 16.96 -8.06
N SER A 294 -6.02 17.61 -6.94
CA SER A 294 -4.65 18.07 -6.74
C SER A 294 -3.90 16.95 -6.03
N GLY A 295 -2.82 16.45 -6.63
CA GLY A 295 -2.15 15.26 -6.15
C GLY A 295 -1.60 15.42 -4.72
N LEU A 296 -1.12 16.63 -4.36
CA LEU A 296 -0.68 16.91 -3.00
C LEU A 296 -1.83 16.89 -1.98
N ASP A 297 -2.97 17.50 -2.30
CA ASP A 297 -4.12 17.51 -1.39
C ASP A 297 -4.74 16.12 -1.27
N ASP A 298 -4.83 15.36 -2.36
CA ASP A 298 -5.24 13.95 -2.33
C ASP A 298 -4.27 13.12 -1.47
N SER A 299 -2.96 13.29 -1.64
CA SER A 299 -1.94 12.62 -0.82
C SER A 299 -2.08 12.94 0.68
N LYS A 300 -2.38 14.20 1.04
CA LYS A 300 -2.64 14.58 2.45
C LYS A 300 -3.90 13.93 3.00
N ASN A 301 -4.97 13.85 2.21
CA ASN A 301 -6.21 13.17 2.61
C ASN A 301 -6.01 11.66 2.77
N ILE A 302 -5.26 11.04 1.87
CA ILE A 302 -4.85 9.63 1.98
C ILE A 302 -4.01 9.42 3.25
N ALA A 303 -3.09 10.34 3.57
CA ALA A 303 -2.32 10.30 4.81
C ALA A 303 -3.22 10.40 6.06
N ARG A 304 -4.26 11.26 6.05
CA ARG A 304 -5.25 11.34 7.15
C ARG A 304 -5.99 10.01 7.34
N ILE A 305 -6.36 9.33 6.25
CA ILE A 305 -6.94 7.99 6.32
C ILE A 305 -5.93 6.99 6.91
N ALA A 306 -4.69 7.01 6.45
CA ALA A 306 -3.63 6.12 6.95
C ALA A 306 -3.43 6.30 8.46
N VAL A 307 -3.25 7.54 8.92
CA VAL A 307 -3.14 7.90 10.34
C VAL A 307 -4.35 7.40 11.13
N ARG A 308 -5.57 7.62 10.60
CA ARG A 308 -6.80 7.16 11.24
C ARG A 308 -6.86 5.65 11.38
N MET A 309 -6.44 4.90 10.37
CA MET A 309 -6.34 3.44 10.40
C MET A 309 -5.31 2.95 11.40
N LEU A 310 -4.14 3.59 11.47
CA LEU A 310 -3.10 3.29 12.46
C LEU A 310 -3.61 3.51 13.89
N ARG A 311 -4.31 4.63 14.16
CA ARG A 311 -4.95 4.92 15.45
C ARG A 311 -5.97 3.87 15.86
N ASP A 312 -6.67 3.28 14.89
CA ASP A 312 -7.58 2.17 15.11
C ASP A 312 -6.89 0.81 15.30
N GLY A 313 -5.57 0.75 15.24
CA GLY A 313 -4.80 -0.48 15.35
C GLY A 313 -4.80 -1.32 14.08
N CYS A 314 -4.94 -0.70 12.91
CA CYS A 314 -4.56 -1.33 11.65
C CYS A 314 -3.04 -1.31 11.52
N GLU A 315 -2.46 -2.42 11.11
CA GLU A 315 -1.07 -2.48 10.68
C GLU A 315 -1.04 -2.39 9.16
N LEU A 316 -0.80 -1.19 8.62
CA LEU A 316 -0.65 -1.02 7.17
C LEU A 316 0.62 -1.75 6.73
N ARG A 317 0.49 -2.73 5.85
CA ARG A 317 1.59 -3.57 5.34
C ARG A 317 1.62 -3.50 3.81
N VAL A 318 2.81 -3.64 3.23
CA VAL A 318 2.96 -3.83 1.78
C VAL A 318 2.08 -5.00 1.34
N ASN A 319 1.21 -4.75 0.36
CA ASN A 319 0.21 -5.71 -0.12
C ASN A 319 0.16 -5.84 -1.65
N GLU A 320 0.91 -5.01 -2.38
CA GLU A 320 1.07 -5.05 -3.83
C GLU A 320 2.53 -4.89 -4.23
N ARG A 321 2.88 -5.48 -5.38
CA ARG A 321 4.20 -5.34 -6.01
C ARG A 321 4.12 -5.40 -7.52
N LEU A 322 5.13 -4.85 -8.19
CA LEU A 322 5.38 -5.05 -9.61
C LEU A 322 6.47 -6.13 -9.80
N HIS A 323 6.14 -7.22 -10.49
CA HIS A 323 7.08 -8.30 -10.80
C HIS A 323 6.92 -8.73 -12.26
N GLY A 324 8.02 -8.69 -13.03
CA GLY A 324 7.96 -8.97 -14.47
C GLY A 324 7.03 -8.03 -15.27
N GLY A 325 6.82 -6.80 -14.80
CA GLY A 325 5.86 -5.86 -15.38
C GLY A 325 4.39 -6.11 -15.00
N LEU A 326 4.11 -7.16 -14.23
CA LEU A 326 2.76 -7.53 -13.79
C LEU A 326 2.51 -7.10 -12.34
N LEU A 327 1.27 -6.68 -12.08
CA LEU A 327 0.78 -6.37 -10.73
C LEU A 327 0.49 -7.68 -9.97
N VAL A 328 1.14 -7.87 -8.82
CA VAL A 328 1.03 -9.08 -8.00
C VAL A 328 0.71 -8.71 -6.55
N ASN A 329 -0.12 -9.50 -5.88
CA ASN A 329 -0.38 -9.34 -4.45
C ASN A 329 0.82 -9.81 -3.61
N VAL A 330 1.04 -9.17 -2.46
CA VAL A 330 2.03 -9.61 -1.47
C VAL A 330 1.31 -10.33 -0.32
N CYS A 331 1.85 -11.47 0.11
CA CYS A 331 1.24 -12.27 1.17
C CYS A 331 1.35 -11.54 2.52
N SER A 332 0.25 -11.51 3.28
CA SER A 332 0.18 -10.84 4.58
C SER A 332 0.94 -11.56 5.70
N SER A 333 1.37 -12.81 5.48
CA SER A 333 2.19 -13.57 6.44
C SER A 333 3.68 -13.25 6.35
N LEU A 334 4.11 -12.47 5.35
CA LEU A 334 5.51 -12.07 5.23
C LEU A 334 5.86 -11.01 6.28
N PRO A 335 7.11 -10.98 6.77
CA PRO A 335 7.60 -9.92 7.65
C PRO A 335 7.46 -8.53 7.03
N PHE A 336 7.47 -7.50 7.86
CA PHE A 336 7.61 -6.13 7.41
C PHE A 336 8.95 -5.94 6.72
N GLU A 337 8.94 -5.86 5.40
CA GLU A 337 10.10 -5.48 4.61
C GLU A 337 10.00 -3.99 4.26
N GLY A 338 11.02 -3.21 4.63
CA GLY A 338 11.13 -1.81 4.26
C GLY A 338 11.48 -1.65 2.78
N ALA A 339 11.07 -0.55 2.17
CA ALA A 339 11.54 -0.20 0.84
C ALA A 339 13.07 0.07 0.86
N PRO A 340 13.81 -0.37 -0.17
CA PRO A 340 15.24 -0.10 -0.27
C PRO A 340 15.51 1.39 -0.50
N VAL A 341 16.72 1.84 -0.16
CA VAL A 341 17.18 3.23 -0.40
C VAL A 341 16.89 3.67 -1.84
N ALA A 342 16.34 4.88 -1.98
CA ALA A 342 16.08 5.48 -3.28
C ALA A 342 17.38 5.73 -4.06
N GLN A 343 17.37 5.37 -5.35
CA GLN A 343 18.49 5.51 -6.27
C GLN A 343 18.09 6.39 -7.45
N TYR A 344 19.05 7.16 -7.95
CA TYR A 344 18.84 8.00 -9.12
C TYR A 344 18.36 7.20 -10.35
N PRO A 345 17.61 7.84 -11.25
CA PRO A 345 17.14 7.19 -12.48
C PRO A 345 18.33 6.64 -13.28
N CYS A 346 18.21 5.37 -13.67
CA CYS A 346 19.16 4.71 -14.56
C CYS A 346 18.49 4.56 -15.93
N PHE A 347 19.05 5.20 -16.95
CA PHE A 347 18.54 5.10 -18.31
C PHE A 347 18.72 3.67 -18.85
N LYS A 348 17.75 3.23 -19.65
CA LYS A 348 17.85 2.01 -20.45
C LYS A 348 18.69 2.36 -21.69
N ASN A 349 19.71 1.55 -21.95
CA ASN A 349 20.50 1.64 -23.18
C ASN A 349 19.66 1.32 -24.41
#